data_AF-A0A3N0FH46-F1
#
_entry.id   AF-A0A3N0FH46-F1
#
_cell.length_a   1.000
_cell.length_b   1.000
_cell.length_c   1.000
_cell.angle_alpha   90.00
_cell.angle_beta   90.00
_cell.angle_gamma   90.00
#
_symmetry.space_group_name_H-M   'P 1'
#
loop_
_entity.id
_entity.type
_entity.pdbx_description
1 polymer ?
#
loop_
_entity_poly.entity_id
_entity_poly.type
_entity_poly.pdbx_seq_one_letter_code
_entity_poly.pdbx_strand_id
1 'polypeptide(L)' 'ANLGLSDTLKIADIVGIPLPWPQATPPAGWLKCNGQAFDKNAFPKLAQVYPSGTLPDLRGEFIRGWDDGRGVDAGR' A
#
# COMPACT_ATOMS: atom_id res chain seq x y z
N ALA A 1 22.05 18.70 4.43
CA ALA A 1 21.94 18.61 2.95
C ALA A 1 20.73 19.41 2.54
N ASN A 2 20.81 20.20 1.46
CA ASN A 2 19.66 20.88 0.90
C ASN A 2 18.63 19.79 0.53
N LEU A 3 17.49 19.70 1.24
CA LEU A 3 16.54 18.60 1.05
C LEU A 3 15.82 18.65 -0.30
N GLY A 4 16.11 19.68 -1.13
CA GLY A 4 15.79 19.67 -2.56
C GLY A 4 14.33 19.34 -2.84
N LEU A 5 13.42 19.73 -1.95
CA LEU A 5 11.98 19.53 -2.10
C LEU A 5 11.44 20.55 -3.12
N SER A 6 12.01 20.50 -4.32
CA SER A 6 11.39 20.96 -5.54
C SER A 6 10.82 19.74 -6.28
N ASP A 7 10.16 18.81 -5.61
CA ASP A 7 9.77 17.54 -6.23
C ASP A 7 8.42 17.05 -5.70
N THR A 8 7.40 17.20 -6.53
CA THR A 8 6.09 16.57 -6.36
C THR A 8 6.27 15.05 -6.18
N LEU A 9 5.68 14.47 -5.13
CA LEU A 9 5.61 13.01 -4.98
C LEU A 9 5.01 12.39 -6.25
N LYS A 10 5.77 11.55 -6.95
CA LYS A 10 5.23 10.83 -8.11
C LYS A 10 4.43 9.64 -7.57
N ILE A 11 3.28 9.38 -8.16
CA ILE A 11 2.46 8.19 -7.83
C ILE A 11 3.29 6.90 -7.90
N ALA A 12 4.25 6.87 -8.83
CA ALA A 12 5.23 5.81 -9.00
C ALA A 12 6.05 5.48 -7.74
N ASP A 13 6.29 6.45 -6.85
CA ASP A 13 7.16 6.31 -5.67
C ASP A 13 6.40 5.75 -4.46
N ILE A 14 5.06 5.73 -4.53
CA ILE A 14 4.18 5.28 -3.45
C ILE A 14 3.33 4.06 -3.84
N VAL A 15 3.59 3.46 -5.01
CA VAL A 15 2.87 2.26 -5.47
C VAL A 15 3.02 1.16 -4.43
N GLY A 16 1.90 0.55 -4.06
CA GLY A 16 1.85 -0.55 -3.09
C GLY A 16 1.68 -0.11 -1.63
N ILE A 17 1.75 1.19 -1.33
CA ILE A 17 1.43 1.69 0.02
C ILE A 17 -0.09 1.78 0.17
N PRO A 18 -0.71 1.12 1.16
CA PRO A 18 -2.12 1.33 1.48
C PRO A 18 -2.33 2.77 2.00
N LEU A 19 -3.04 3.60 1.24
CA LEU A 19 -3.40 4.94 1.67
C LEU A 19 -4.85 4.98 2.19
N PRO A 20 -5.07 5.41 3.44
CA PRO A 20 -6.42 5.61 3.96
C PRO A 20 -7.19 6.63 3.12
N TRP A 21 -8.40 6.26 2.70
CA TRP A 21 -9.29 7.11 1.95
C TRP A 21 -10.65 7.21 2.66
N PRO A 22 -11.22 8.42 2.87
CA PRO A 22 -12.38 8.60 3.72
C PRO A 22 -13.72 8.21 3.06
N GLN A 23 -13.75 7.97 1.76
CA GLN A 23 -14.98 7.62 1.03
C GLN A 23 -15.01 6.13 0.65
N ALA A 24 -16.22 5.60 0.44
CA ALA A 24 -16.41 4.19 0.06
C ALA A 24 -15.77 3.83 -1.30
N THR A 25 -15.73 4.81 -2.21
CA THR A 25 -15.20 4.69 -3.57
C THR A 25 -13.86 5.44 -3.67
N PRO A 26 -12.76 4.75 -4.05
CA PRO A 26 -11.48 5.40 -4.24
C PRO A 26 -11.48 6.26 -5.53
N PRO A 27 -10.60 7.27 -5.64
CA PRO A 27 -10.46 8.05 -6.87
C PRO A 27 -9.98 7.18 -8.04
N ALA A 28 -10.19 7.66 -9.27
CA ALA A 28 -9.65 7.01 -10.46
C ALA A 28 -8.12 6.82 -10.37
N GLY A 29 -7.63 5.67 -10.84
CA GLY A 29 -6.21 5.31 -10.76
C GLY A 29 -5.79 4.61 -9.46
N TRP A 30 -6.71 4.45 -8.50
CA TRP A 30 -6.47 3.72 -7.25
C TRP A 30 -7.25 2.40 -7.21
N LEU A 31 -6.66 1.42 -6.52
CA LEU A 31 -7.30 0.12 -6.27
C LEU A 31 -7.64 0.00 -4.79
N LYS A 32 -8.81 -0.56 -4.49
CA LYS A 32 -9.25 -0.83 -3.11
C LYS A 32 -8.52 -2.07 -2.57
N CYS A 33 -8.00 -1.99 -1.33
CA CYS A 33 -7.46 -3.14 -0.61
C CYS A 33 -8.57 -4.00 -0.01
N ASN A 34 -9.26 -4.77 -0.87
CA ASN A 34 -10.40 -5.63 -0.51
C ASN A 34 -10.17 -7.10 -0.90
N GLY A 35 -8.91 -7.54 -1.01
CA GLY A 35 -8.58 -8.91 -1.41
C GLY A 35 -8.70 -9.20 -2.91
N GLN A 36 -8.96 -8.20 -3.76
CA GLN A 36 -9.11 -8.41 -5.20
C GLN A 36 -7.80 -8.78 -5.89
N ALA A 37 -7.91 -9.60 -6.94
CA ALA A 37 -6.82 -9.83 -7.89
C ALA A 37 -6.62 -8.60 -8.81
N PHE A 38 -5.42 -8.44 -9.36
CA PHE A 38 -5.11 -7.42 -10.35
C PHE A 38 -4.25 -7.99 -11.49
N ASP A 39 -4.29 -7.32 -12.64
CA ASP A 39 -3.44 -7.69 -13.78
C ASP A 39 -2.00 -7.22 -13.57
N LYS A 40 -1.10 -8.18 -13.35
CA LYS A 40 0.34 -7.92 -13.14
C LYS A 40 1.03 -7.30 -14.36
N ASN A 41 0.53 -7.54 -15.56
CA ASN A 41 1.09 -6.95 -16.78
C ASN A 41 0.68 -5.48 -16.91
N ALA A 42 -0.55 -5.15 -16.53
CA ALA A 42 -1.03 -3.77 -16.49
C ALA A 42 -0.40 -2.95 -15.34
N PHE A 43 -0.09 -3.60 -14.21
CA PHE A 43 0.46 -2.96 -13.01
C PHE A 43 1.81 -3.56 -12.57
N PRO A 44 2.89 -3.43 -13.39
CA PRO A 44 4.16 -4.12 -13.12
C PRO A 44 4.85 -3.67 -11.83
N LYS A 45 4.74 -2.38 -11.47
CA LYS A 45 5.28 -1.87 -10.19
C LYS A 45 4.52 -2.41 -8.98
N LEU A 46 3.20 -2.56 -9.10
CA LEU A 46 2.39 -3.14 -8.03
C LEU A 46 2.70 -4.63 -7.88
N ALA A 47 2.93 -5.34 -8.99
CA ALA A 47 3.34 -6.74 -8.99
C ALA A 47 4.70 -6.97 -8.33
N GLN A 48 5.60 -5.98 -8.30
CA GLN A 48 6.85 -6.07 -7.53
C GLN A 48 6.60 -6.06 -6.02
N VAL A 49 5.59 -5.31 -5.55
CA VAL A 49 5.22 -5.22 -4.13
C VAL A 49 4.30 -6.37 -3.70
N TYR A 50 3.37 -6.77 -4.57
CA TYR A 50 2.43 -7.88 -4.35
C TYR A 50 2.59 -8.96 -5.44
N PRO A 51 3.61 -9.85 -5.34
CA PRO A 51 3.93 -10.81 -6.40
C PRO A 51 2.83 -11.85 -6.68
N SER A 52 1.97 -12.10 -5.69
CA SER A 52 0.80 -12.99 -5.83
C SER A 52 -0.19 -12.49 -6.88
N GLY A 53 -0.20 -11.19 -7.20
CA GLY A 53 -1.22 -10.59 -8.05
C GLY A 53 -2.53 -10.32 -7.32
N THR A 54 -2.52 -10.31 -5.99
CA THR A 54 -3.69 -10.06 -5.15
C THR A 54 -3.36 -9.00 -4.11
N LEU A 55 -4.26 -8.04 -3.92
CA LEU A 55 -4.15 -7.03 -2.86
C LEU A 55 -4.51 -7.63 -1.50
N PRO A 56 -3.98 -7.06 -0.39
CA PRO A 56 -4.49 -7.40 0.92
C PRO A 56 -5.98 -7.02 1.05
N ASP A 57 -6.70 -7.72 1.92
CA ASP A 57 -8.01 -7.27 2.39
C ASP A 57 -7.82 -6.56 3.73
N LEU A 58 -7.99 -5.24 3.75
CA LEU A 58 -7.79 -4.41 4.94
C LEU A 58 -9.12 -3.94 5.55
N ARG A 59 -10.26 -4.49 5.11
CA ARG A 59 -11.57 -4.10 5.63
C ARG A 59 -11.75 -4.63 7.05
N GLY A 60 -11.88 -3.73 8.01
CA GLY A 60 -11.99 -4.08 9.43
C GLY A 60 -10.65 -4.39 10.11
N GLU A 61 -9.54 -4.27 9.38
CA GLU A 61 -8.19 -4.51 9.90
C GLU A 61 -7.55 -3.22 10.43
N PHE A 62 -6.59 -3.39 11.34
CA PHE A 62 -5.71 -2.31 11.78
C PHE A 62 -4.31 -2.54 11.20
N ILE A 63 -3.76 -1.52 10.52
CA ILE A 63 -2.36 -1.55 10.11
C ILE A 63 -1.49 -1.42 11.35
N ARG A 64 -0.64 -2.42 11.59
CA ARG A 64 0.37 -2.42 12.65
C ARG A 64 1.75 -2.24 12.00
N GLY A 65 2.58 -1.39 12.60
CA GLY A 65 3.97 -1.24 12.17
C GLY A 65 4.74 -2.56 12.33
N TRP A 66 5.67 -2.81 11.40
CA TRP A 66 6.57 -3.95 11.51
C TRP A 66 7.39 -3.82 12.80
N ASP A 67 7.32 -4.83 13.66
CA ASP A 67 7.98 -4.81 14.98
C ASP A 67 9.51 -4.89 14.87
N ASP A 68 10.03 -5.47 13.79
CA ASP A 68 11.46 -5.63 13.49
C ASP A 68 12.29 -6.18 14.67
N GLY A 69 11.70 -7.11 15.42
CA GLY A 69 12.35 -7.79 16.54
C GLY A 69 12.40 -7.02 17.85
N ARG A 70 11.63 -5.92 17.99
CA ARG A 70 11.53 -5.18 19.26
C ARG A 70 10.76 -5.93 20.35
N GLY A 71 9.95 -6.93 19.98
CA GLY A 71 9.19 -7.75 20.91
C GLY A 71 8.05 -7.00 21.60
N VAL A 72 7.52 -5.94 20.98
CA VAL A 72 6.38 -5.20 21.53
C VAL A 72 5.10 -6.04 21.37
N ASP A 73 4.27 -6.08 22.42
CA ASP A 73 2.99 -6.80 22.45
C ASP A 73 3.08 -8.30 22.13
N ALA A 74 4.11 -9.02 22.59
CA ALA A 74 4.36 -10.44 22.27
C ALA A 74 3.24 -11.45 22.63
N GLY A 75 2.18 -11.01 23.32
CA GLY A 75 1.05 -11.84 23.75
C GLY A 75 -0.29 -11.50 23.11
N ARG A 76 -0.31 -10.67 22.06
CA ARG A 76 -1.52 -10.26 21.34
C ARG A 76 -1.43 -10.58 19.86
#